data_AF-A0A6B2BVS5-F1
#
_entry.id   AF-A0A6B2BVS5-F1
#
_cell.length_a   1.000
_cell.length_b   1.000
_cell.length_c   1.000
_cell.angle_alpha   90.00
_cell.angle_beta   90.00
_cell.angle_gamma   90.00
#
_symmetry.space_group_name_H-M   'P 1'
#
loop_
_entity.id
_entity.type
_entity.pdbx_description
1 polymer ?
#
loop_
_entity_poly.entity_id
_entity_poly.type
_entity_poly.pdbx_seq_one_letter_code
_entity_poly.pdbx_strand_id
1 'polypeptide(L)'
;MSLKVEDVKGGYFLLRNIKGHYIKEDELLKKMQDEESHFYLRAKNDEVEVTGYDFTGIFGESRFVYPEKIYAEIKSRDNYKIKFYPHQIDSLNKITLEELANTLVEYSKTIDKKIAVSYSGGLDSSLLAWVFKDRNPLLITVGFEGSEDINVSKERAKILGLDHIVHKIEIKELKEALEYVKHFCFSTMELALSAGFYIAGKVAKENGADILIVGQLADEIFGGYKKYQGLYDKELENALNEDIKKAIISLRRDSKAIFSAGIEPMYPYAFKSFFRKATALDTKYKVQKLGLRNIGKILGLPYEIITSKKKAFQYGSRIEKEIKALLRYGL
;
A
#
# COMPACT_ATOMS: atom_id res chain seq x y z
N MET A 1 1.26 -34.97 1.54
CA MET A 1 0.18 -34.55 0.62
C MET A 1 0.73 -34.70 -0.80
N SER A 2 0.34 -35.77 -1.49
CA SER A 2 0.89 -36.18 -2.78
C SER A 2 0.20 -35.43 -3.92
N LEU A 3 1.01 -34.85 -4.81
CA LEU A 3 0.59 -34.26 -6.08
C LEU A 3 0.46 -35.38 -7.12
N LYS A 4 -0.61 -35.35 -7.93
CA LYS A 4 -0.80 -36.26 -9.06
C LYS A 4 -0.69 -35.45 -10.36
N VAL A 5 0.08 -35.94 -11.32
CA VAL A 5 0.30 -35.33 -12.64
C VAL A 5 -0.37 -36.21 -13.68
N GLU A 6 -1.19 -35.62 -14.57
CA GLU A 6 -1.72 -36.26 -15.77
C GLU A 6 -1.30 -35.45 -16.99
N ASP A 7 -0.82 -36.17 -18.02
CA ASP A 7 -0.26 -35.64 -19.25
C ASP A 7 -1.38 -35.24 -20.22
N VAL A 8 -1.36 -34.00 -20.71
CA VAL A 8 -2.22 -33.53 -21.79
C VAL A 8 -1.30 -32.98 -22.89
N LYS A 9 -1.24 -33.70 -24.02
CA LYS A 9 -0.40 -33.39 -25.19
C LYS A 9 -0.41 -31.89 -25.52
N GLY A 10 0.76 -31.24 -25.39
CA GLY A 10 0.93 -29.81 -25.67
C GLY A 10 1.98 -29.09 -24.83
N GLY A 11 2.70 -29.77 -23.92
CA GLY A 11 3.81 -29.14 -23.17
C GLY A 11 3.39 -28.42 -21.89
N TYR A 12 2.27 -28.80 -21.27
CA TYR A 12 1.81 -28.23 -20.01
C TYR A 12 1.64 -29.32 -18.95
N PHE A 13 2.20 -29.11 -17.75
CA PHE A 13 2.02 -29.99 -16.60
C PHE A 13 1.23 -29.29 -15.48
N LEU A 14 0.34 -30.04 -14.83
CA LEU A 14 -0.53 -29.57 -13.75
C LEU A 14 0.19 -29.63 -12.39
N LEU A 15 0.22 -28.50 -11.67
CA LEU A 15 0.61 -28.43 -10.26
C LEU A 15 -0.59 -27.98 -9.44
N ARG A 16 -1.04 -28.82 -8.50
CA ARG A 16 -2.18 -28.52 -7.61
C ARG A 16 -1.77 -28.70 -6.16
N ASN A 17 -1.26 -27.63 -5.51
CA ASN A 17 -1.57 -27.29 -4.12
C ASN A 17 -0.87 -26.00 -3.63
N ILE A 18 -1.26 -24.85 -4.17
CA ILE A 18 -1.51 -23.54 -3.51
C ILE A 18 -2.54 -22.90 -4.46
N LYS A 19 -3.62 -22.25 -3.99
CA LYS A 19 -4.79 -21.82 -4.79
C LYS A 19 -4.49 -20.85 -5.97
N GLY A 20 -3.75 -21.27 -6.97
CA GLY A 20 -3.58 -20.62 -8.27
C GLY A 20 -4.28 -21.45 -9.34
N HIS A 21 -4.99 -20.78 -10.24
CA HIS A 21 -5.68 -21.42 -11.37
C HIS A 21 -4.81 -21.29 -12.63
N TYR A 22 -4.70 -22.37 -13.40
CA TYR A 22 -4.08 -22.36 -14.73
C TYR A 22 -5.12 -22.01 -15.79
N ILE A 23 -4.77 -21.18 -16.76
CA ILE A 23 -5.66 -20.77 -17.86
C ILE A 23 -4.85 -20.81 -19.16
N LYS A 24 -5.43 -21.40 -20.21
CA LYS A 24 -4.82 -21.38 -21.55
C LYS A 24 -4.79 -19.95 -22.08
N GLU A 25 -3.79 -19.60 -22.89
CA GLU A 25 -3.58 -18.26 -23.45
C GLU A 25 -4.87 -17.70 -24.11
N ASP A 26 -5.56 -18.57 -24.85
CA ASP A 26 -6.78 -18.25 -25.59
C ASP A 26 -8.01 -18.04 -24.68
N GLU A 27 -7.99 -18.57 -23.46
CA GLU A 27 -9.04 -18.41 -22.44
C GLU A 27 -8.70 -17.32 -21.41
N LEU A 28 -7.45 -16.82 -21.42
CA LEU A 28 -6.92 -15.87 -20.45
C LEU A 28 -7.75 -14.58 -20.46
N LEU A 29 -8.02 -14.01 -21.63
CA LEU A 29 -8.82 -12.79 -21.81
C LEU A 29 -10.24 -12.91 -21.25
N LYS A 30 -10.85 -14.10 -21.32
CA LYS A 30 -12.22 -14.34 -20.87
C LYS A 30 -12.30 -14.54 -19.36
N LYS A 31 -11.28 -15.18 -18.78
CA LYS A 31 -11.14 -15.38 -17.33
C LYS A 31 -10.54 -14.18 -16.59
N MET A 32 -9.79 -13.30 -17.28
CA MET A 32 -9.35 -12.00 -16.76
C MET A 32 -10.54 -11.11 -16.35
N GLN A 33 -11.73 -11.38 -16.89
CA GLN A 33 -12.97 -10.67 -16.57
C GLN A 33 -13.73 -11.27 -15.38
N ASP A 34 -13.43 -12.51 -14.96
CA ASP A 34 -14.03 -13.17 -13.80
C ASP A 34 -13.05 -13.12 -12.62
N GLU A 35 -13.38 -12.36 -11.58
CA GLU A 35 -12.54 -11.83 -10.49
C GLU A 35 -11.81 -12.84 -9.54
N GLU A 36 -11.55 -14.08 -9.94
CA GLU A 36 -11.16 -15.16 -9.01
C GLU A 36 -9.65 -15.47 -8.90
N SER A 37 -8.72 -14.77 -9.57
CA SER A 37 -7.27 -15.12 -9.47
C SER A 37 -6.29 -13.95 -9.62
N HIS A 38 -5.20 -13.99 -8.84
CA HIS A 38 -4.21 -12.92 -8.72
C HIS A 38 -2.78 -13.26 -9.22
N PHE A 39 -2.57 -14.46 -9.78
CA PHE A 39 -1.27 -14.88 -10.31
C PHE A 39 -1.45 -15.83 -11.49
N TYR A 40 -0.60 -15.69 -12.51
CA TYR A 40 -0.49 -16.60 -13.65
C TYR A 40 0.97 -17.05 -13.80
N LEU A 41 1.19 -18.25 -14.35
CA LEU A 41 2.54 -18.83 -14.54
C LEU A 41 2.77 -19.04 -16.02
N ARG A 42 3.92 -18.58 -16.54
CA ARG A 42 4.34 -18.80 -17.92
C ARG A 42 5.62 -19.64 -17.93
N ALA A 43 5.58 -20.81 -18.55
CA ALA A 43 6.78 -21.63 -18.74
C ALA A 43 7.24 -21.58 -20.20
N LYS A 44 8.54 -21.40 -20.43
CA LYS A 44 9.16 -21.53 -21.75
C LYS A 44 10.58 -22.10 -21.59
N ASN A 45 10.86 -23.25 -22.22
CA ASN A 45 12.18 -23.89 -22.32
C ASN A 45 12.95 -24.04 -20.98
N ASP A 46 12.58 -25.02 -20.15
CA ASP A 46 13.19 -25.35 -18.84
C ASP A 46 13.25 -24.21 -17.81
N GLU A 47 12.85 -23.00 -18.18
CA GLU A 47 12.65 -21.85 -17.33
C GLU A 47 11.15 -21.64 -17.06
N VAL A 48 10.80 -21.57 -15.77
CA VAL A 48 9.46 -21.18 -15.33
C VAL A 48 9.53 -19.71 -14.94
N GLU A 49 8.92 -18.86 -15.76
CA GLU A 49 8.73 -17.45 -15.45
C GLU A 49 7.40 -17.27 -14.70
N VAL A 50 7.50 -16.87 -13.43
CA VAL A 50 6.33 -16.52 -12.63
C VAL A 50 5.94 -15.08 -12.95
N THR A 51 5.04 -14.87 -13.91
CA THR A 51 4.52 -13.54 -14.27
C THR A 51 3.24 -13.25 -13.49
N GLY A 52 3.37 -12.61 -12.32
CA GLY A 52 2.21 -12.09 -11.59
C GLY A 52 1.66 -10.81 -12.24
N TYR A 53 0.42 -10.83 -12.71
CA TYR A 53 -0.29 -9.63 -13.18
C TYR A 53 -1.15 -9.07 -12.04
N ASP A 54 -0.93 -7.80 -11.70
CA ASP A 54 -1.80 -7.05 -10.79
C ASP A 54 -2.91 -6.36 -11.58
N PHE A 55 -4.09 -6.98 -11.62
CA PHE A 55 -5.26 -6.48 -12.37
C PHE A 55 -6.00 -5.34 -11.69
N THR A 56 -5.59 -4.94 -10.49
CA THR A 56 -6.16 -3.74 -9.89
C THR A 56 -5.57 -2.49 -10.53
N GLY A 57 -4.34 -2.53 -11.05
CA GLY A 57 -3.65 -1.33 -11.55
C GLY A 57 -2.90 -0.56 -10.47
N ILE A 58 -2.75 -1.10 -9.26
CA ILE A 58 -2.02 -0.44 -8.15
C ILE A 58 -0.54 -0.23 -8.51
N PHE A 59 0.01 -1.04 -9.42
CA PHE A 59 1.45 -1.07 -9.69
C PHE A 59 1.87 -0.63 -11.10
N GLY A 60 0.94 -0.21 -11.96
CA GLY A 60 1.23 0.06 -13.37
C GLY A 60 1.86 -1.15 -14.07
N GLU A 61 2.22 -1.03 -15.34
CA GLU A 61 3.04 -2.04 -15.98
C GLU A 61 4.33 -2.25 -15.14
N SER A 62 4.49 -3.47 -14.62
CA SER A 62 5.73 -3.98 -14.03
C SER A 62 6.14 -3.53 -12.61
N ARG A 63 5.28 -3.47 -11.58
CA ARG A 63 5.79 -3.16 -10.20
C ARG A 63 5.29 -3.98 -9.01
N PHE A 64 5.07 -5.28 -9.18
CA PHE A 64 5.51 -6.22 -8.14
C PHE A 64 6.31 -7.38 -8.71
N VAL A 65 7.49 -7.52 -8.14
CA VAL A 65 8.40 -8.66 -8.28
C VAL A 65 8.55 -9.16 -6.87
N TYR A 66 8.12 -10.39 -6.59
CA TYR A 66 8.75 -11.16 -5.50
C TYR A 66 10.26 -10.96 -5.66
N PRO A 67 11.01 -10.55 -4.64
CA PRO A 67 12.43 -10.24 -4.78
C PRO A 67 13.24 -11.54 -4.90
N GLU A 68 12.86 -12.44 -5.78
CA GLU A 68 13.46 -13.76 -5.87
C GLU A 68 13.44 -14.12 -7.35
N LYS A 69 14.62 -14.19 -7.97
CA LYS A 69 14.74 -15.16 -9.06
C LYS A 69 14.37 -16.49 -8.43
N ILE A 70 13.22 -17.04 -8.79
CA ILE A 70 12.83 -18.37 -8.35
C ILE A 70 13.70 -19.33 -9.16
N TYR A 71 14.81 -19.74 -8.56
CA TYR A 71 15.61 -20.82 -9.11
C TYR A 71 14.92 -22.13 -8.72
N ALA A 72 14.21 -22.72 -9.66
CA ALA A 72 13.80 -24.11 -9.55
C ALA A 72 14.99 -25.00 -9.94
N GLU A 73 15.55 -25.73 -8.98
CA GLU A 73 16.55 -26.76 -9.28
C GLU A 73 15.81 -28.03 -9.72
N ILE A 74 15.94 -28.38 -11.00
CA ILE A 74 15.38 -29.63 -11.56
C ILE A 74 16.33 -30.77 -11.18
N LYS A 75 15.95 -31.58 -10.19
CA LYS A 75 16.76 -32.74 -9.77
C LYS A 75 16.47 -34.00 -10.60
N SER A 76 15.26 -34.13 -11.12
CA SER A 76 14.88 -35.08 -12.18
C SER A 76 13.56 -34.61 -12.80
N ARG A 77 13.21 -35.15 -13.98
CA ARG A 77 11.97 -34.83 -14.73
C ARG A 77 10.68 -35.02 -13.92
N ASP A 78 10.74 -35.79 -12.82
CA ASP A 78 9.59 -36.20 -12.03
C ASP A 78 9.46 -35.48 -10.69
N ASN A 79 10.47 -34.69 -10.27
CA ASN A 79 10.49 -34.04 -8.96
C ASN A 79 11.07 -32.63 -9.02
N TYR A 80 10.19 -31.64 -8.84
CA TYR A 80 10.58 -30.25 -8.59
C TYR A 80 10.63 -30.00 -7.09
N LYS A 81 11.77 -29.53 -6.59
CA LYS A 81 11.85 -28.97 -5.23
C LYS A 81 12.10 -27.48 -5.38
N ILE A 82 11.03 -26.70 -5.32
CA ILE A 82 11.14 -25.24 -5.26
C ILE A 82 11.72 -24.90 -3.89
N LYS A 83 13.01 -24.58 -3.85
CA LYS A 83 13.65 -24.02 -2.67
C LYS A 83 13.61 -22.52 -2.79
N PHE A 84 12.90 -21.89 -1.87
CA PHE A 84 13.04 -20.46 -1.62
C PHE A 84 14.41 -20.24 -1.00
N TYR A 85 15.33 -19.68 -1.78
CA TYR A 85 16.53 -19.10 -1.20
C TYR A 85 16.18 -17.63 -0.95
N PRO A 86 15.96 -17.19 0.30
CA PRO A 86 16.02 -15.77 0.55
C PRO A 86 17.39 -15.35 0.05
N HIS A 87 17.44 -14.52 -1.01
CA HIS A 87 18.70 -13.92 -1.38
C HIS A 87 19.15 -13.24 -0.09
N GLN A 88 20.29 -13.68 0.47
CA GLN A 88 20.99 -12.85 1.42
C GLN A 88 21.06 -11.49 0.73
N ILE A 89 20.57 -10.45 1.42
CA ILE A 89 20.80 -9.09 0.98
C ILE A 89 22.32 -9.01 0.92
N ASP A 90 22.88 -9.18 -0.28
CA ASP A 90 24.29 -8.99 -0.54
C ASP A 90 24.59 -7.66 0.10
N SER A 91 25.45 -7.69 1.13
CA SER A 91 25.71 -6.59 2.06
C SER A 91 25.69 -5.28 1.29
N LEU A 92 24.52 -4.62 1.28
CA LEU A 92 24.31 -3.47 0.42
C LEU A 92 25.25 -2.42 0.96
N ASN A 93 25.99 -1.77 0.06
CA ASN A 93 26.61 -0.50 0.35
C ASN A 93 25.66 0.34 1.22
N LYS A 94 26.20 0.94 2.28
CA LYS A 94 25.45 1.61 3.35
C LYS A 94 24.40 2.56 2.74
N ILE A 95 23.13 2.13 2.70
CA ILE A 95 22.04 2.93 2.11
C ILE A 95 21.90 4.21 2.90
N THR A 96 21.90 5.33 2.20
CA THR A 96 21.78 6.66 2.81
C THR A 96 20.33 7.15 2.82
N LEU A 97 20.02 8.08 3.72
CA LEU A 97 18.68 8.70 3.75
C LEU A 97 18.47 9.63 2.55
N GLU A 98 19.55 10.20 2.03
CA GLU A 98 19.60 11.04 0.84
C GLU A 98 19.20 10.24 -0.40
N GLU A 99 19.72 9.03 -0.57
CA GLU A 99 19.31 8.14 -1.67
C GLU A 99 17.82 7.76 -1.59
N LEU A 100 17.28 7.58 -0.39
CA LEU A 100 15.86 7.31 -0.18
C LEU A 100 14.99 8.54 -0.49
N ALA A 101 15.40 9.71 -0.03
CA ALA A 101 14.75 10.98 -0.32
C ALA A 101 14.70 11.21 -1.85
N ASN A 102 15.84 11.06 -2.53
CA ASN A 102 15.94 11.18 -3.98
C ASN A 102 15.07 10.15 -4.69
N THR A 103 14.95 8.93 -4.17
CA THR A 103 14.09 7.90 -4.78
C THR A 103 12.62 8.35 -4.82
N LEU A 104 12.10 8.99 -3.76
CA LEU A 104 10.73 9.53 -3.76
C LEU A 104 10.56 10.71 -4.74
N VAL A 105 11.53 11.61 -4.80
CA VAL A 105 11.53 12.76 -5.70
C VAL A 105 11.57 12.31 -7.17
N GLU A 106 12.40 11.33 -7.50
CA GLU A 106 12.44 10.80 -8.87
C GLU A 106 11.12 10.14 -9.25
N TYR A 107 10.47 9.43 -8.32
CA TYR A 107 9.13 8.90 -8.58
C TYR A 107 8.09 9.99 -8.86
N SER A 108 8.11 11.10 -8.12
CA SER A 108 7.13 12.17 -8.36
C SER A 108 7.26 12.81 -9.74
N LYS A 109 8.48 12.88 -10.29
CA LYS A 109 8.74 13.36 -11.65
C LYS A 109 8.20 12.44 -12.76
N THR A 110 8.00 11.16 -12.47
CA THR A 110 7.48 10.19 -13.47
C THR A 110 5.97 10.24 -13.66
N ILE A 111 5.25 10.98 -12.82
CA ILE A 111 3.79 11.01 -12.83
C ILE A 111 3.29 12.18 -13.66
N ASP A 112 2.65 11.85 -14.80
CA ASP A 112 2.03 12.84 -15.68
C ASP A 112 0.49 12.78 -15.67
N LYS A 113 -0.10 12.58 -14.49
CA LYS A 113 -1.55 12.63 -14.27
C LYS A 113 -1.92 13.66 -13.21
N LYS A 114 -3.20 14.02 -13.11
CA LYS A 114 -3.69 14.85 -11.99
C LYS A 114 -3.75 14.02 -10.73
N ILE A 115 -3.17 14.53 -9.65
CA ILE A 115 -3.02 13.78 -8.40
C ILE A 115 -3.76 14.45 -7.25
N ALA A 116 -4.32 13.63 -6.38
CA ALA A 116 -4.77 14.02 -5.05
C ALA A 116 -4.00 13.23 -4.00
N VAL A 117 -3.91 13.76 -2.77
CA VAL A 117 -3.31 13.06 -1.62
C VAL A 117 -4.40 12.86 -0.57
N SER A 118 -4.61 11.61 -0.15
CA SER A 118 -5.39 11.32 1.06
C SER A 118 -4.63 11.86 2.27
N TYR A 119 -5.11 12.98 2.79
CA TYR A 119 -4.38 13.87 3.67
C TYR A 119 -4.94 13.89 5.08
N SER A 120 -4.08 13.54 6.04
CA SER A 120 -4.42 13.52 7.47
C SER A 120 -3.75 14.64 8.27
N GLY A 121 -2.85 15.42 7.65
CA GLY A 121 -1.97 16.36 8.36
C GLY A 121 -0.84 15.70 9.15
N GLY A 122 -0.75 14.36 9.15
CA GLY A 122 0.35 13.62 9.75
C GLY A 122 1.64 13.70 8.93
N LEU A 123 2.74 13.22 9.52
CA LEU A 123 4.06 13.19 8.87
C LEU A 123 4.03 12.47 7.51
N ASP A 124 3.37 11.31 7.45
CA ASP A 124 3.46 10.42 6.27
C ASP A 124 2.78 11.04 5.05
N SER A 125 1.56 11.54 5.22
CA SER A 125 0.79 12.17 4.16
C SER A 125 1.35 13.56 3.81
N SER A 126 1.87 14.30 4.79
CA SER A 126 2.53 15.59 4.55
C SER A 126 3.85 15.47 3.80
N LEU A 127 4.64 14.43 4.08
CA LEU A 127 5.85 14.16 3.31
C LEU A 127 5.52 13.85 1.85
N LEU A 128 4.49 13.04 1.59
CA LEU A 128 4.06 12.76 0.21
C LEU A 128 3.49 14.01 -0.47
N ALA A 129 2.65 14.79 0.20
CA ALA A 129 2.19 16.08 -0.31
C ALA A 129 3.36 16.99 -0.70
N TRP A 130 4.40 17.04 0.12
CA TRP A 130 5.60 17.83 -0.12
C TRP A 130 6.47 17.31 -1.27
N VAL A 131 6.70 15.99 -1.33
CA VAL A 131 7.46 15.34 -2.42
C VAL A 131 6.81 15.60 -3.79
N PHE A 132 5.49 15.65 -3.81
CA PHE A 132 4.71 15.82 -5.04
C PHE A 132 4.28 17.28 -5.29
N LYS A 133 4.72 18.25 -4.49
CA LYS A 133 4.23 19.65 -4.53
C LYS A 133 4.32 20.31 -5.91
N ASP A 134 5.35 19.99 -6.70
CA ASP A 134 5.57 20.56 -8.03
C ASP A 134 4.52 20.06 -9.06
N ARG A 135 3.73 19.04 -8.71
CA ARG A 135 2.57 18.56 -9.46
C ARG A 135 1.25 19.16 -8.99
N ASN A 136 1.30 20.13 -8.06
CA ASN A 136 0.15 20.78 -7.42
C ASN A 136 -0.93 19.79 -6.94
N PRO A 137 -0.60 18.87 -6.01
CA PRO A 137 -1.54 17.86 -5.54
C PRO A 137 -2.69 18.49 -4.77
N LEU A 138 -3.91 18.04 -5.05
CA LEU A 138 -5.06 18.38 -4.23
C LEU A 138 -5.05 17.56 -2.93
N LEU A 139 -4.98 18.22 -1.78
CA LEU A 139 -5.05 17.54 -0.48
C LEU A 139 -6.53 17.26 -0.15
N ILE A 140 -6.83 16.04 0.30
CA ILE A 140 -8.21 15.62 0.62
C ILE A 140 -8.25 15.03 2.01
N THR A 141 -9.03 15.64 2.91
CA THR A 141 -9.33 15.09 4.22
C THR A 141 -10.81 14.77 4.30
N VAL A 142 -11.12 13.54 4.73
CA VAL A 142 -12.50 13.09 4.97
C VAL A 142 -12.70 12.78 6.44
N GLY A 143 -13.84 13.18 7.00
CA GLY A 143 -14.17 12.88 8.39
C GLY A 143 -15.51 13.46 8.80
N PHE A 144 -16.02 13.05 9.96
CA PHE A 144 -17.23 13.65 10.51
C PHE A 144 -16.94 15.04 11.10
N GLU A 145 -18.00 15.85 11.23
CA GLU A 145 -17.92 17.19 11.85
C GLU A 145 -17.24 17.15 13.22
N GLY A 146 -16.36 18.13 13.46
CA GLY A 146 -15.61 18.24 14.71
C GLY A 146 -14.58 17.13 14.95
N SER A 147 -14.22 16.36 13.93
CA SER A 147 -13.07 15.44 13.98
C SER A 147 -11.77 16.21 14.13
N GLU A 148 -10.84 15.64 14.92
CA GLU A 148 -9.55 16.29 15.18
C GLU A 148 -8.68 16.33 13.91
N ASP A 149 -8.79 15.30 13.06
CA ASP A 149 -8.09 15.21 11.78
C ASP A 149 -8.42 16.38 10.86
N ILE A 150 -9.67 16.86 10.86
CA ILE A 150 -10.08 18.02 10.06
C ILE A 150 -9.33 19.29 10.50
N ASN A 151 -9.20 19.52 11.81
CA ASN A 151 -8.56 20.72 12.31
C ASN A 151 -7.05 20.69 12.05
N VAL A 152 -6.40 19.54 12.33
CA VAL A 152 -4.97 19.36 12.10
C VAL A 152 -4.64 19.46 10.62
N SER A 153 -5.39 18.78 9.76
CA SER A 153 -5.15 18.83 8.31
C SER A 153 -5.27 20.25 7.75
N LYS A 154 -6.28 21.03 8.16
CA LYS A 154 -6.42 22.44 7.72
C LYS A 154 -5.23 23.30 8.09
N GLU A 155 -4.75 23.19 9.33
CA GLU A 155 -3.55 23.93 9.77
C GLU A 155 -2.33 23.52 8.94
N ARG A 156 -2.13 22.22 8.74
CA ARG A 156 -0.94 21.68 8.09
C ARG A 156 -0.93 21.90 6.58
N ALA A 157 -2.09 21.87 5.93
CA ALA A 157 -2.24 22.25 4.53
C ALA A 157 -1.85 23.71 4.29
N LYS A 158 -2.23 24.63 5.19
CA LYS A 158 -1.80 26.04 5.12
C LYS A 158 -0.29 26.19 5.27
N ILE A 159 0.33 25.42 6.16
CA ILE A 159 1.81 25.41 6.32
C ILE A 159 2.50 24.90 5.04
N LEU A 160 1.92 23.90 4.37
CA LEU A 160 2.44 23.37 3.11
C LEU A 160 2.19 24.32 1.92
N GLY A 161 1.22 25.23 2.02
CA GLY A 161 0.83 26.11 0.92
C GLY A 161 0.16 25.39 -0.24
N LEU A 162 -0.58 24.31 0.04
CA LEU A 162 -1.24 23.47 -0.97
C LEU A 162 -2.76 23.53 -0.87
N ASP A 163 -3.44 23.40 -2.00
CA ASP A 163 -4.90 23.36 -2.08
C ASP A 163 -5.46 22.18 -1.27
N HIS A 164 -6.48 22.44 -0.47
CA HIS A 164 -7.01 21.47 0.49
C HIS A 164 -8.54 21.48 0.54
N ILE A 165 -9.12 20.31 0.29
CA ILE A 165 -10.53 20.03 0.49
C ILE A 165 -10.72 19.24 1.78
N VAL A 166 -11.60 19.77 2.62
CA VAL A 166 -12.16 19.03 3.75
C VAL A 166 -13.57 18.62 3.42
N HIS A 167 -13.77 17.33 3.25
CA HIS A 167 -15.07 16.74 3.02
C HIS A 167 -15.66 16.21 4.34
N LYS A 168 -16.82 16.74 4.70
CA LYS A 168 -17.54 16.35 5.91
C LYS A 168 -18.47 15.20 5.56
N ILE A 169 -18.20 14.03 6.12
CA ILE A 169 -18.95 12.82 5.82
C ILE A 169 -20.36 12.92 6.38
N GLU A 170 -21.35 12.65 5.54
CA GLU A 170 -22.73 12.45 5.96
C GLU A 170 -23.00 10.96 6.27
N ILE A 171 -23.96 10.68 7.16
CA ILE A 171 -24.31 9.29 7.50
C ILE A 171 -24.80 8.50 6.28
N LYS A 172 -25.53 9.15 5.36
CA LYS A 172 -25.99 8.51 4.12
C LYS A 172 -24.82 8.06 3.27
N GLU A 173 -23.84 8.93 3.08
CA GLU A 173 -22.62 8.63 2.33
C GLU A 173 -21.81 7.49 2.98
N LEU A 174 -21.72 7.49 4.32
CA LEU A 174 -21.07 6.40 5.03
C LEU A 174 -21.79 5.06 4.78
N LYS A 175 -23.13 5.03 4.84
CA LYS A 175 -23.90 3.82 4.54
C LYS A 175 -23.65 3.32 3.11
N GLU A 176 -23.66 4.22 2.13
CA GLU A 176 -23.34 3.88 0.74
C GLU A 176 -21.93 3.28 0.63
N ALA A 177 -20.93 3.89 1.27
CA ALA A 177 -19.56 3.38 1.28
C ALA A 177 -19.48 1.97 1.91
N LEU A 178 -20.20 1.74 3.01
CA LEU A 178 -20.25 0.44 3.69
C LEU A 178 -20.84 -0.66 2.81
N GLU A 179 -21.84 -0.36 2.00
CA GLU A 179 -22.43 -1.33 1.06
C GLU A 179 -21.38 -1.87 0.07
N TYR A 180 -20.45 -1.03 -0.39
CA TYR A 180 -19.36 -1.48 -1.26
C TYR A 180 -18.27 -2.24 -0.51
N VAL A 181 -17.83 -1.73 0.64
CA VAL A 181 -16.61 -2.27 1.29
C VAL A 181 -16.85 -3.49 2.16
N LYS A 182 -18.09 -3.76 2.59
CA LYS A 182 -18.42 -4.86 3.51
C LYS A 182 -18.07 -6.25 2.95
N HIS A 183 -18.03 -6.41 1.64
CA HIS A 183 -17.78 -7.69 0.98
C HIS A 183 -16.34 -8.20 1.13
N PHE A 184 -15.41 -7.32 1.51
CA PHE A 184 -13.98 -7.63 1.62
C PHE A 184 -13.33 -7.11 2.90
N CYS A 185 -14.13 -6.69 3.89
CA CYS A 185 -13.67 -6.23 5.20
C CYS A 185 -14.17 -7.17 6.29
N PHE A 186 -13.31 -7.53 7.24
CA PHE A 186 -13.58 -8.51 8.29
C PHE A 186 -13.51 -7.92 9.71
N SER A 187 -13.25 -6.62 9.85
CA SER A 187 -13.36 -5.93 11.13
C SER A 187 -13.88 -4.49 10.98
N THR A 188 -14.36 -3.91 12.08
CA THR A 188 -14.82 -2.51 12.12
C THR A 188 -13.73 -1.52 11.70
N MET A 189 -12.47 -1.79 12.05
CA MET A 189 -11.35 -0.94 11.66
C MET A 189 -11.11 -1.00 10.14
N GLU A 190 -11.22 -2.18 9.55
CA GLU A 190 -11.09 -2.36 8.10
C GLU A 190 -12.22 -1.68 7.33
N LEU A 191 -13.46 -1.78 7.84
CA LEU A 191 -14.62 -1.06 7.31
C LEU A 191 -14.39 0.45 7.37
N ALA A 192 -13.91 0.97 8.50
CA ALA A 192 -13.68 2.40 8.70
C ALA A 192 -12.61 2.94 7.73
N LEU A 193 -11.49 2.24 7.59
CA LEU A 193 -10.42 2.62 6.67
C LEU A 193 -10.88 2.54 5.21
N SER A 194 -11.49 1.43 4.81
CA SER A 194 -11.92 1.21 3.44
C SER A 194 -13.04 2.19 3.03
N ALA A 195 -14.02 2.44 3.91
CA ALA A 195 -15.07 3.43 3.65
C ALA A 195 -14.48 4.85 3.55
N GLY A 196 -13.53 5.20 4.44
CA GLY A 196 -12.81 6.46 4.36
C GLY A 196 -12.06 6.64 3.04
N PHE A 197 -11.34 5.61 2.59
CA PHE A 197 -10.62 5.66 1.32
C PHE A 197 -11.55 5.69 0.10
N TYR A 198 -12.67 4.97 0.13
CA TYR A 198 -13.69 5.03 -0.91
C TYR A 198 -14.26 6.45 -1.03
N ILE A 199 -14.64 7.08 0.09
CA ILE A 199 -15.15 8.45 0.11
C ILE A 199 -14.10 9.45 -0.35
N ALA A 200 -12.85 9.34 0.14
CA ALA A 200 -11.75 10.20 -0.30
C ALA A 200 -11.49 10.05 -1.81
N GLY A 201 -11.61 8.84 -2.34
CA GLY A 201 -11.50 8.57 -3.77
C GLY A 201 -12.60 9.23 -4.60
N LYS A 202 -13.87 9.17 -4.14
CA LYS A 202 -14.98 9.86 -4.81
C LYS A 202 -14.75 11.36 -4.85
N VAL A 203 -14.40 11.96 -3.72
CA VAL A 203 -14.07 13.41 -3.63
C VAL A 203 -12.92 13.76 -4.56
N ALA A 204 -11.88 12.93 -4.64
CA ALA A 204 -10.76 13.14 -5.54
C ALA A 204 -11.19 13.12 -7.01
N LYS A 205 -12.02 12.13 -7.38
CA LYS A 205 -12.52 11.96 -8.74
C LYS A 205 -13.42 13.12 -9.17
N GLU A 206 -14.33 13.55 -8.30
CA GLU A 206 -15.21 14.71 -8.50
C GLU A 206 -14.43 16.01 -8.70
N ASN A 207 -13.25 16.12 -8.08
CA ASN A 207 -12.34 17.25 -8.23
C ASN A 207 -11.28 17.03 -9.33
N GLY A 208 -11.49 16.04 -10.21
CA GLY A 208 -10.72 15.86 -11.44
C GLY A 208 -9.34 15.23 -11.26
N ALA A 209 -9.06 14.56 -10.14
CA ALA A 209 -7.86 13.76 -9.97
C ALA A 209 -8.02 12.38 -10.63
N ASP A 210 -6.92 11.88 -11.19
CA ASP A 210 -6.81 10.55 -11.77
C ASP A 210 -6.21 9.54 -10.78
N ILE A 211 -5.37 10.04 -9.87
CA ILE A 211 -4.62 9.24 -8.89
C ILE A 211 -4.87 9.77 -7.47
N LEU A 212 -5.14 8.86 -6.54
CA LEU A 212 -5.14 9.12 -5.10
C LEU A 212 -3.87 8.55 -4.45
N ILE A 213 -2.97 9.42 -4.01
CA ILE A 213 -1.76 9.06 -3.26
C ILE A 213 -2.13 8.81 -1.79
N VAL A 214 -1.67 7.69 -1.23
CA VAL A 214 -1.96 7.29 0.15
C VAL A 214 -0.66 6.96 0.90
N GLY A 215 -0.53 7.51 2.11
CA GLY A 215 0.64 7.35 2.98
C GLY A 215 0.72 6.04 3.78
N GLN A 216 0.09 4.95 3.33
CA GLN A 216 0.16 3.65 4.02
C GLN A 216 1.57 3.05 3.98
N LEU A 217 1.83 2.08 4.86
CA LEU A 217 3.11 1.34 5.01
C LEU A 217 4.26 2.13 5.66
N ALA A 218 4.14 3.46 5.83
CA ALA A 218 5.16 4.28 6.46
C ALA A 218 5.44 3.89 7.92
N ASP A 219 4.38 3.53 8.66
CA ASP A 219 4.46 3.14 10.06
C ASP A 219 5.22 1.84 10.28
N GLU A 220 5.00 0.86 9.42
CA GLU A 220 5.64 -0.45 9.45
C GLU A 220 7.08 -0.42 8.94
N ILE A 221 7.40 0.46 7.97
CA ILE A 221 8.77 0.62 7.47
C ILE A 221 9.64 1.38 8.48
N PHE A 222 9.14 2.48 9.02
CA PHE A 222 9.93 3.42 9.84
C PHE A 222 9.62 3.32 11.34
N GLY A 223 8.89 2.29 11.76
CA GLY A 223 8.60 1.98 13.15
C GLY A 223 7.88 3.10 13.90
N GLY A 224 6.71 3.47 13.40
CA GLY A 224 5.89 4.51 14.01
C GLY A 224 4.89 4.03 15.05
N TYR A 225 4.58 2.73 15.17
CA TYR A 225 3.66 2.24 16.22
C TYR A 225 4.30 2.24 17.61
N LYS A 226 3.49 2.51 18.65
CA LYS A 226 3.96 2.51 20.05
C LYS A 226 4.54 1.17 20.48
N LYS A 227 4.05 0.05 19.93
CA LYS A 227 4.54 -1.30 20.24
C LYS A 227 6.00 -1.55 19.85
N TYR A 228 6.57 -0.69 19.01
CA TYR A 228 7.99 -0.76 18.65
C TYR A 228 8.89 -0.03 19.66
N GLN A 229 8.31 0.80 20.55
CA GLN A 229 9.06 1.50 21.57
C GLN A 229 9.59 0.49 22.59
N GLY A 230 10.91 0.50 22.81
CA GLY A 230 11.58 -0.44 23.70
C GLY A 230 11.96 -1.78 23.06
N LEU A 231 11.65 -1.99 21.77
CA LEU A 231 12.23 -3.07 20.99
C LEU A 231 13.55 -2.61 20.35
N TYR A 232 14.52 -3.52 20.25
CA TYR A 232 15.84 -3.22 19.69
C TYR A 232 16.29 -4.31 18.72
N ASP A 233 17.19 -3.95 17.81
CA ASP A 233 17.88 -4.85 16.89
C ASP A 233 16.96 -5.90 16.24
N LYS A 234 17.24 -7.18 16.49
CA LYS A 234 16.54 -8.31 15.88
C LYS A 234 15.08 -8.43 16.32
N GLU A 235 14.75 -8.06 17.55
CA GLU A 235 13.35 -8.06 18.00
C GLU A 235 12.53 -7.01 17.27
N LEU A 236 13.09 -5.80 17.12
CA LEU A 236 12.46 -4.74 16.34
C LEU A 236 12.34 -5.16 14.87
N GLU A 237 13.39 -5.71 14.28
CA GLU A 237 13.37 -6.17 12.89
C GLU A 237 12.29 -7.24 12.64
N ASN A 238 12.19 -8.24 13.52
CA ASN A 238 11.15 -9.26 13.43
C ASN A 238 9.75 -8.67 13.53
N ALA A 239 9.51 -7.78 14.51
CA ALA A 239 8.21 -7.14 14.71
C ALA A 239 7.80 -6.30 13.48
N LEU A 240 8.72 -5.52 12.92
CA LEU A 240 8.47 -4.74 11.70
C LEU A 240 8.18 -5.66 10.51
N ASN A 241 8.98 -6.71 10.31
CA ASN A 241 8.79 -7.65 9.20
C ASN A 241 7.45 -8.38 9.25
N GLU A 242 6.97 -8.77 10.43
CA GLU A 242 5.64 -9.35 10.60
C GLU A 242 4.51 -8.37 10.26
N ASP A 243 4.64 -7.12 10.70
CA ASP A 243 3.62 -6.11 10.44
C ASP A 243 3.62 -5.64 8.99
N ILE A 244 4.79 -5.53 8.36
CA ILE A 244 4.92 -5.24 6.92
C ILE A 244 4.13 -6.28 6.10
N LYS A 245 4.25 -7.57 6.42
CA LYS A 245 3.48 -8.63 5.74
C LYS A 245 1.97 -8.41 5.86
N LYS A 246 1.49 -8.02 7.04
CA LYS A 246 0.06 -7.73 7.29
C LYS A 246 -0.38 -6.44 6.58
N ALA A 247 0.47 -5.42 6.58
CA ALA A 247 0.19 -4.14 5.91
C ALA A 247 0.08 -4.32 4.39
N ILE A 248 0.92 -5.14 3.77
CA ILE A 248 0.81 -5.47 2.33
C ILE A 248 -0.55 -6.10 2.01
N ILE A 249 -1.09 -6.96 2.89
CA ILE A 249 -2.44 -7.51 2.71
C ILE A 249 -3.48 -6.40 2.82
N SER A 250 -3.34 -5.50 3.80
CA SER A 250 -4.23 -4.33 3.96
C SER A 250 -4.22 -3.40 2.75
N LEU A 251 -3.06 -3.18 2.11
CA LEU A 251 -2.97 -2.35 0.90
C LEU A 251 -3.86 -2.86 -0.23
N ARG A 252 -3.99 -4.19 -0.38
CA ARG A 252 -4.87 -4.78 -1.40
C ARG A 252 -6.33 -4.45 -1.13
N ARG A 253 -6.74 -4.50 0.15
CA ARG A 253 -8.08 -4.13 0.59
C ARG A 253 -8.35 -2.64 0.34
N ASP A 254 -7.43 -1.78 0.78
CA ASP A 254 -7.55 -0.33 0.64
C ASP A 254 -7.61 0.08 -0.84
N SER A 255 -6.84 -0.59 -1.68
CA SER A 255 -6.85 -0.36 -3.13
C SER A 255 -8.17 -0.74 -3.77
N LYS A 256 -8.78 -1.87 -3.40
CA LYS A 256 -10.12 -2.23 -3.88
C LYS A 256 -11.12 -1.13 -3.56
N ALA A 257 -11.09 -0.60 -2.34
CA ALA A 257 -11.97 0.50 -1.95
C ALA A 257 -11.74 1.77 -2.78
N ILE A 258 -10.49 2.14 -3.06
CA ILE A 258 -10.17 3.32 -3.87
C ILE A 258 -10.57 3.12 -5.33
N PHE A 259 -10.29 1.95 -5.92
CA PHE A 259 -10.70 1.63 -7.29
C PHE A 259 -12.21 1.63 -7.47
N SER A 260 -12.96 1.13 -6.49
CA SER A 260 -14.43 1.20 -6.52
C SER A 260 -14.97 2.63 -6.58
N ALA A 261 -14.18 3.63 -6.17
CA ALA A 261 -14.51 5.05 -6.32
C ALA A 261 -14.12 5.64 -7.68
N GLY A 262 -13.57 4.84 -8.61
CA GLY A 262 -13.22 5.26 -9.96
C GLY A 262 -11.90 6.03 -10.09
N ILE A 263 -10.98 5.87 -9.13
CA ILE A 263 -9.67 6.53 -9.10
C ILE A 263 -8.55 5.52 -8.85
N GLU A 264 -7.35 5.77 -9.41
CA GLU A 264 -6.17 4.90 -9.27
C GLU A 264 -5.47 5.18 -7.92
N PRO A 265 -5.31 4.21 -7.01
CA PRO A 265 -4.54 4.37 -5.79
C PRO A 265 -3.04 4.30 -6.08
N MET A 266 -2.26 5.12 -5.38
CA MET A 266 -0.80 5.09 -5.42
C MET A 266 -0.23 5.06 -4.01
N TYR A 267 0.73 4.15 -3.77
CA TYR A 267 1.39 3.99 -2.48
C TYR A 267 2.90 4.18 -2.63
N PRO A 268 3.41 5.43 -2.58
CA PRO A 268 4.82 5.69 -2.84
C PRO A 268 5.79 4.94 -1.91
N TYR A 269 5.38 4.69 -0.66
CA TYR A 269 6.17 3.91 0.29
C TYR A 269 6.27 2.41 -0.06
N ALA A 270 5.35 1.90 -0.88
CA ALA A 270 5.37 0.54 -1.39
C ALA A 270 6.13 0.41 -2.73
N PHE A 271 6.59 1.52 -3.32
CA PHE A 271 7.36 1.45 -4.57
C PHE A 271 8.64 0.65 -4.39
N LYS A 272 8.85 -0.34 -5.28
CA LYS A 272 9.90 -1.37 -5.16
C LYS A 272 11.28 -0.83 -4.77
N SER A 273 11.76 0.24 -5.42
CA SER A 273 13.08 0.80 -5.13
C SER A 273 13.14 1.44 -3.75
N PHE A 274 12.11 2.23 -3.40
CA PHE A 274 12.02 2.87 -2.10
C PHE A 274 11.85 1.84 -0.99
N PHE A 275 10.87 0.93 -1.13
CA PHE A 275 10.55 -0.10 -0.15
C PHE A 275 11.76 -0.96 0.19
N ARG A 276 12.47 -1.50 -0.82
CA ARG A 276 13.67 -2.34 -0.60
C ARG A 276 14.78 -1.60 0.14
N LYS A 277 15.02 -0.34 -0.21
CA LYS A 277 16.05 0.49 0.45
C LYS A 277 15.64 0.84 1.88
N ALA A 278 14.37 1.20 2.08
CA ALA A 278 13.87 1.65 3.37
C ALA A 278 13.79 0.49 4.38
N THR A 279 13.41 -0.71 3.95
CA THR A 279 13.41 -1.90 4.82
C THR A 279 14.83 -2.41 5.10
N ALA A 280 15.82 -2.09 4.28
CA ALA A 280 17.23 -2.38 4.55
C ALA A 280 17.94 -1.33 5.41
N LEU A 281 17.27 -0.23 5.78
CA LEU A 281 17.84 0.76 6.70
C LEU A 281 18.15 0.15 8.08
N ASP A 282 19.23 0.67 8.68
CA ASP A 282 19.60 0.45 10.07
C ASP A 282 18.40 0.72 11.02
N THR A 283 18.20 -0.18 11.98
CA THR A 283 17.08 -0.16 12.94
C THR A 283 17.01 1.14 13.73
N LYS A 284 18.13 1.86 13.92
CA LYS A 284 18.13 3.19 14.57
C LYS A 284 17.24 4.21 13.88
N TYR A 285 17.00 4.06 12.56
CA TYR A 285 16.10 4.92 11.80
C TYR A 285 14.64 4.46 11.85
N LYS A 286 14.36 3.30 12.44
CA LYS A 286 13.04 2.67 12.48
C LYS A 286 12.40 2.72 13.86
N VAL A 287 12.66 3.80 14.58
CA VAL A 287 12.02 4.10 15.88
C VAL A 287 11.38 5.47 15.78
N GLN A 288 10.08 5.56 16.11
CA GLN A 288 9.31 6.81 16.09
C GLN A 288 9.35 7.56 14.74
N LYS A 289 9.47 6.81 13.63
CA LYS A 289 9.63 7.35 12.28
C LYS A 289 10.87 8.22 12.08
N LEU A 290 11.96 7.98 12.82
CA LEU A 290 13.15 8.82 12.75
C LEU A 290 13.71 8.94 11.33
N GLY A 291 13.79 7.83 10.58
CA GLY A 291 14.20 7.82 9.19
C GLY A 291 13.31 8.70 8.30
N LEU A 292 11.98 8.57 8.44
CA LEU A 292 11.03 9.39 7.68
C LEU A 292 11.11 10.88 8.04
N ARG A 293 11.29 11.21 9.32
CA ARG A 293 11.51 12.59 9.77
C ARG A 293 12.79 13.17 9.19
N ASN A 294 13.87 12.39 9.15
CA ASN A 294 15.13 12.83 8.56
C ASN A 294 15.04 12.97 7.04
N ILE A 295 14.34 12.07 6.34
CA ILE A 295 14.00 12.25 4.92
C ILE A 295 13.23 13.57 4.72
N GLY A 296 12.25 13.85 5.57
CA GLY A 296 11.53 15.13 5.58
C GLY A 296 12.47 16.34 5.75
N LYS A 297 13.44 16.26 6.68
CA LYS A 297 14.45 17.32 6.85
C LYS A 297 15.30 17.53 5.60
N ILE A 298 15.80 16.43 5.00
CA ILE A 298 16.60 16.46 3.77
C ILE A 298 15.82 17.13 2.63
N LEU A 299 14.53 16.85 2.52
CA LEU A 299 13.66 17.41 1.49
C LEU A 299 13.14 18.82 1.83
N GLY A 300 13.47 19.38 2.99
CA GLY A 300 13.02 20.71 3.41
C GLY A 300 11.54 20.79 3.80
N LEU A 301 10.94 19.69 4.26
CA LEU A 301 9.59 19.70 4.82
C LEU A 301 9.53 20.66 6.03
N PRO A 302 8.45 21.43 6.23
CA PRO A 302 8.34 22.36 7.36
C PRO A 302 8.58 21.71 8.73
N TYR A 303 9.34 22.38 9.59
CA TYR A 303 9.83 21.86 10.88
C TYR A 303 8.69 21.44 11.81
N GLU A 304 7.61 22.20 11.81
CA GLU A 304 6.41 21.96 12.61
C GLU A 304 5.80 20.59 12.27
N ILE A 305 5.85 20.18 11.00
CA ILE A 305 5.35 18.88 10.54
C ILE A 305 6.32 17.78 10.93
N ILE A 306 7.62 18.00 10.70
CA ILE A 306 8.70 17.05 11.04
C ILE A 306 8.73 16.73 12.52
N THR A 307 8.35 17.66 13.41
CA THR A 307 8.41 17.46 14.86
C THR A 307 7.07 17.09 15.49
N SER A 308 6.00 17.05 14.70
CA SER A 308 4.67 16.69 15.18
C SER A 308 4.70 15.32 15.88
N LYS A 309 4.15 15.26 17.09
CA LYS A 309 3.98 14.00 17.83
C LYS A 309 2.96 13.14 17.09
N LYS A 310 3.25 11.85 16.94
CA LYS A 310 2.30 10.91 16.34
C LYS A 310 1.06 10.80 17.21
N LYS A 311 -0.10 11.19 16.69
CA LYS A 311 -1.40 10.71 17.15
C LYS A 311 -1.81 9.56 16.23
N ALA A 312 -2.31 8.46 16.79
CA ALA A 312 -2.70 7.31 15.97
C ALA A 312 -3.93 7.69 15.13
N PHE A 313 -3.80 7.61 13.80
CA PHE A 313 -4.84 7.97 12.82
C PHE A 313 -6.16 7.21 13.03
N GLN A 314 -6.09 6.03 13.65
CA GLN A 314 -7.19 5.09 13.84
C GLN A 314 -8.43 5.61 14.60
N TYR A 315 -8.42 6.84 15.13
CA TYR A 315 -9.59 7.45 15.80
C TYR A 315 -9.93 8.89 15.36
N GLY A 316 -9.10 9.51 14.52
CA GLY A 316 -9.17 10.95 14.31
C GLY A 316 -10.41 11.40 13.53
N SER A 317 -10.79 10.64 12.49
CA SER A 317 -11.91 10.92 11.58
C SER A 317 -13.31 10.64 12.15
N ARG A 318 -13.39 9.94 13.29
CA ARG A 318 -14.62 9.42 13.94
C ARG A 318 -15.44 8.40 13.12
N ILE A 319 -14.98 7.96 11.95
CA ILE A 319 -15.71 7.00 11.10
C ILE A 319 -15.99 5.68 11.84
N GLU A 320 -14.98 5.10 12.50
CA GLU A 320 -15.14 3.85 13.25
C GLU A 320 -16.20 3.98 14.37
N LYS A 321 -16.28 5.15 15.01
CA LYS A 321 -17.27 5.45 16.05
C LYS A 321 -18.68 5.42 15.48
N GLU A 322 -18.89 6.05 14.32
CA GLU A 322 -20.18 6.06 13.65
C GLU A 322 -20.57 4.67 13.13
N ILE A 323 -19.62 3.89 12.60
CA ILE A 323 -19.88 2.48 12.21
C ILE A 323 -20.31 1.67 13.44
N LYS A 324 -19.63 1.82 14.59
CA LYS A 324 -20.04 1.14 15.83
C LYS A 324 -21.43 1.56 16.30
N ALA A 325 -21.82 2.83 16.11
CA ALA A 325 -23.17 3.27 16.40
C ALA A 325 -24.19 2.63 15.45
N LEU A 326 -23.93 2.64 14.13
CA LEU A 326 -24.80 1.99 13.14
C LEU A 326 -24.99 0.50 13.42
N LEU A 327 -23.93 -0.23 13.75
CA LEU A 327 -24.01 -1.65 14.10
C LEU A 327 -24.83 -1.92 15.37
N ARG A 328 -24.93 -0.94 16.28
CA ARG A 328 -25.74 -1.06 17.51
C ARG A 328 -27.22 -0.74 17.29
N TYR A 329 -27.53 0.18 16.38
CA TYR A 329 -28.89 0.67 16.15
C TYR A 329 -29.56 0.12 14.87
N GLY A 330 -28.87 -0.76 14.13
CA GLY A 330 -29.35 -1.36 12.88
C GLY A 330 -28.82 -0.61 11.66
N LEU A 331 -28.26 -1.36 10.71
CA LEU A 331 -27.81 -0.85 9.41
C LEU A 331 -29.00 -0.57 8.48
#